data_AF-A0A957EET6-F1
#
_entry.id   AF-A0A957EET6-F1
#
_cell.length_a   1.000
_cell.length_b   1.000
_cell.length_c   1.000
_cell.angle_alpha   90.00
_cell.angle_beta   90.00
_cell.angle_gamma   90.00
#
_symmetry.space_group_name_H-M   'P 1'
#
loop_
_entity.id
_entity.type
_entity.pdbx_description
1 polymer ?
#
loop_
_entity_poly.entity_id
_entity_poly.type
_entity_poly.pdbx_seq_one_letter_code
_entity_poly.pdbx_strand_id
1 'polypeptide(L)'
;GKSASTDILTKKKTLPILYGLSQNGALRQLYEQENTDEAFVQQAIEVLNTTGAREYASERATFYSQTSLQHLEEAQPTGPAFTALNQLSAMLLKRDF
;
A
#
# COMPACT_ATOMS: atom_id res chain seq x y z
N GLY A 1 -1.19 7.83 -6.98
CA GLY A 1 -1.31 9.32 -6.99
C GLY A 1 -2.31 9.90 -5.99
N LYS A 2 -3.63 9.82 -6.25
CA LYS A 2 -4.66 10.58 -5.50
C LYS A 2 -4.95 10.09 -4.08
N SER A 3 -5.04 8.76 -3.88
CA SER A 3 -5.36 8.18 -2.56
C SER A 3 -4.26 8.44 -1.52
N ALA A 4 -3.00 8.33 -1.94
CA ALA A 4 -1.85 8.54 -1.05
C ALA A 4 -1.83 9.97 -0.50
N SER A 5 -2.04 10.98 -1.35
CA SER A 5 -2.13 12.37 -0.91
C SER A 5 -3.26 12.61 0.08
N THR A 6 -4.44 12.02 -0.11
CA THR A 6 -5.56 12.12 0.84
C THR A 6 -5.27 11.41 2.16
N ASP A 7 -4.67 10.22 2.11
CA ASP A 7 -4.30 9.47 3.32
C ASP A 7 -3.24 10.23 4.13
N ILE A 8 -2.28 10.86 3.47
CA ILE A 8 -1.26 11.72 4.11
C ILE A 8 -1.94 12.96 4.73
N LEU A 9 -2.74 13.69 3.95
CA LEU A 9 -3.44 14.91 4.39
C LEU A 9 -4.29 14.66 5.65
N THR A 10 -4.95 13.51 5.72
CA THR A 10 -5.79 13.11 6.86
C THR A 10 -5.01 12.39 7.97
N LYS A 11 -3.69 12.24 7.82
CA LYS A 11 -2.79 11.46 8.69
C LYS A 11 -3.28 10.05 8.99
N LYS A 12 -3.95 9.43 8.00
CA LYS A 12 -4.40 8.06 8.11
C LYS A 12 -3.20 7.12 8.23
N LYS A 13 -3.27 6.17 9.16
CA LYS A 13 -2.20 5.21 9.43
C LYS A 13 -2.22 4.04 8.44
N THR A 14 -2.02 4.33 7.15
CA THR A 14 -1.87 3.30 6.12
C THR A 14 -0.49 2.64 6.20
N LEU A 15 -0.36 1.46 5.59
CA LEU A 15 0.88 0.67 5.68
C LEU A 15 2.14 1.42 5.20
N PRO A 16 2.13 2.12 4.04
CA PRO A 16 3.30 2.90 3.62
C PRO A 16 3.69 3.97 4.66
N ILE A 17 2.70 4.67 5.23
CA ILE A 17 2.92 5.73 6.21
C ILE A 17 3.52 5.16 7.50
N LEU A 18 2.94 4.08 8.03
CA LEU A 18 3.46 3.42 9.24
C LEU A 18 4.89 2.92 9.05
N TYR A 19 5.17 2.32 7.90
CA TYR A 19 6.52 1.87 7.57
C TYR A 19 7.48 3.06 7.53
N GLY A 20 7.18 4.10 6.76
CA GLY A 20 8.02 5.31 6.69
C GLY A 20 8.28 5.93 8.07
N LEU A 21 7.25 6.03 8.92
CA LEU A 21 7.36 6.58 10.27
C LEU A 21 8.29 5.74 11.16
N SER A 22 8.31 4.42 10.97
CA SER A 22 9.22 3.52 11.69
C SER A 22 10.68 3.67 11.26
N GLN A 23 10.92 4.07 10.00
CA GLN A 23 12.26 4.15 9.41
C GLN A 23 12.87 5.55 9.47
N ASN A 24 12.06 6.62 9.52
CA ASN A 24 12.55 7.98 9.33
C ASN A 24 12.11 8.92 10.49
N GLY A 25 13.09 9.52 11.16
CA GLY A 25 12.86 10.50 12.23
C GLY A 25 12.29 11.84 11.76
N ALA A 26 12.72 12.31 10.58
CA ALA A 26 12.22 13.56 10.00
C ALA A 26 10.74 13.43 9.59
N LEU A 27 10.33 12.27 9.08
CA LEU A 27 8.92 11.99 8.79
C LEU A 27 8.07 12.04 10.07
N ARG A 28 8.59 11.52 11.19
CA ARG A 28 7.89 11.60 12.49
C ARG A 28 7.71 13.04 12.92
N GLN A 29 8.76 13.85 12.88
CA GLN A 29 8.70 15.27 13.21
C GLN A 29 7.71 16.03 12.29
N LEU A 30 7.71 15.71 11.00
CA LEU A 30 6.74 16.28 10.05
C LEU A 30 5.30 15.91 10.45
N TYR A 31 5.04 14.65 10.81
CA TYR A 31 3.72 14.16 11.21
C TYR A 31 3.25 14.63 12.60
N GLU A 32 4.11 15.23 13.42
CA GLU A 32 3.74 15.85 14.70
C GLU A 32 3.12 17.25 14.52
N GLN A 33 3.34 17.92 13.38
CA GLN A 33 2.82 19.26 13.12
C GLN A 33 1.28 19.27 13.01
N GLU A 34 0.58 20.25 13.58
CA GLU A 34 -0.88 20.30 13.49
C GLU A 34 -1.39 20.66 12.08
N ASN A 35 -0.63 21.47 11.33
CA ASN A 35 -1.03 21.91 10.01
C ASN A 35 -0.77 20.80 8.96
N THR A 36 -1.79 20.48 8.17
CA THR A 36 -1.72 19.53 7.06
C THR A 36 -2.16 20.24 5.79
N ASP A 37 -1.22 20.92 5.14
CA ASP A 37 -1.42 21.61 3.87
C ASP A 37 -0.74 20.87 2.71
N GLU A 38 -0.76 21.46 1.52
CA GLU A 38 -0.15 20.87 0.33
C GLU A 38 1.38 20.71 0.47
N ALA A 39 2.04 21.63 1.19
CA ALA A 39 3.48 21.55 1.44
C ALA A 39 3.82 20.37 2.36
N PHE A 40 3.03 20.16 3.41
CA PHE A 40 3.11 18.96 4.26
C PHE A 40 2.97 17.68 3.43
N VAL A 41 1.96 17.62 2.54
CA VAL A 41 1.73 16.43 1.70
C VAL A 41 2.93 16.15 0.79
N GLN A 42 3.47 17.18 0.12
CA GLN A 42 4.60 16.99 -0.79
C GLN A 42 5.87 16.54 -0.06
N GLN A 43 6.20 17.16 1.08
CA GLN A 43 7.34 16.74 1.89
C GLN A 43 7.19 15.30 2.39
N ALA A 44 5.99 14.92 2.84
CA ALA A 44 5.73 13.56 3.27
C ALA A 44 5.91 12.54 2.13
N ILE A 45 5.44 12.87 0.92
CA ILE A 45 5.61 12.01 -0.27
C ILE A 45 7.10 11.82 -0.59
N GLU A 46 7.87 12.91 -0.61
CA GLU A 46 9.31 12.86 -0.91
C GLU A 46 10.05 11.97 0.10
N VAL A 47 9.81 12.19 1.39
CA VAL A 47 10.44 11.37 2.44
C VAL A 47 9.98 9.90 2.35
N LEU A 48 8.69 9.63 2.13
CA LEU A 48 8.18 8.26 1.98
C LEU A 48 8.85 7.52 0.80
N ASN A 49 9.06 8.19 -0.33
CA ASN A 49 9.76 7.62 -1.48
C ASN A 49 11.21 7.24 -1.12
N THR A 50 11.91 8.07 -0.34
CA THR A 50 13.29 7.74 0.10
C THR A 50 13.37 6.58 1.07
N THR A 51 12.29 6.28 1.80
CA THR A 51 12.26 5.15 2.75
C THR A 51 11.96 3.80 2.11
N GLY A 52 11.58 3.75 0.82
CA GLY A 52 11.10 2.52 0.19
C GLY A 52 9.71 2.07 0.69
N ALA A 53 8.93 2.98 1.27
CA ALA A 53 7.65 2.65 1.89
C ALA A 53 6.60 2.12 0.91
N ARG A 54 6.65 2.59 -0.33
CA ARG A 54 5.75 2.15 -1.40
C ARG A 54 6.09 0.72 -1.81
N GLU A 55 7.37 0.46 -2.02
CA GLU A 55 7.92 -0.84 -2.40
C GLU A 55 7.56 -1.87 -1.32
N TYR A 56 7.81 -1.57 -0.05
CA TYR A 56 7.44 -2.43 1.07
C TYR A 56 5.96 -2.79 1.09
N ALA A 57 5.07 -1.81 0.91
CA ALA A 57 3.63 -2.07 0.89
C ALA A 57 3.21 -2.89 -0.34
N SER A 58 3.83 -2.66 -1.49
CA SER A 58 3.60 -3.42 -2.73
C SER A 58 4.05 -4.88 -2.59
N GLU A 59 5.20 -5.12 -1.99
CA GLU A 59 5.71 -6.46 -1.68
C GLU A 59 4.77 -7.20 -0.73
N ARG A 60 4.26 -6.54 0.31
CA ARG A 60 3.26 -7.15 1.21
C ARG A 60 1.95 -7.50 0.50
N ALA A 61 1.45 -6.60 -0.34
CA ALA A 61 0.25 -6.87 -1.14
C ALA A 61 0.49 -8.09 -2.05
N THR A 62 1.63 -8.12 -2.75
CA THR A 62 2.02 -9.22 -3.63
C THR A 62 2.10 -10.54 -2.86
N PHE A 63 2.78 -10.56 -1.70
CA PHE A 63 2.93 -11.74 -0.86
C PHE A 63 1.57 -12.34 -0.44
N TYR A 64 0.66 -11.52 0.09
CA TYR A 64 -0.64 -12.01 0.56
C TYR A 64 -1.55 -12.46 -0.59
N SER A 65 -1.48 -11.79 -1.74
CA SER A 65 -2.22 -12.21 -2.93
C SER A 65 -1.70 -13.52 -3.50
N GLN A 66 -0.37 -13.71 -3.58
CA GLN A 66 0.22 -14.98 -4.01
C GLN A 66 -0.13 -16.12 -3.05
N THR A 67 -0.07 -15.87 -1.73
CA THR A 67 -0.47 -16.86 -0.72
C THR A 67 -1.94 -17.25 -0.86
N SER A 68 -2.83 -16.28 -1.10
CA SER A 68 -4.25 -16.54 -1.33
C SER A 68 -4.50 -17.38 -2.59
N LEU A 69 -3.76 -17.10 -3.67
CA LEU A 69 -3.83 -17.87 -4.91
C LEU A 69 -3.35 -19.31 -4.71
N GLN A 70 -2.25 -19.51 -3.98
CA GLN A 70 -1.76 -20.86 -3.66
C GLN A 70 -2.82 -21.67 -2.90
N HIS A 71 -3.46 -21.11 -1.88
CA HIS A 71 -4.52 -21.80 -1.15
C HIS A 71 -5.76 -22.09 -2.02
N LEU A 72 -6.08 -21.21 -2.97
CA LEU A 72 -7.16 -21.44 -3.92
C LEU A 72 -6.84 -22.61 -4.86
N GLU A 73 -5.59 -22.73 -5.32
CA GLU A 73 -5.13 -23.86 -6.14
C GLU A 73 -5.16 -25.18 -5.35
N GLU A 74 -4.69 -25.17 -4.11
CA GLU A 74 -4.69 -26.33 -3.20
C GLU A 74 -6.10 -26.85 -2.90
N ALA A 75 -7.10 -25.97 -2.87
CA ALA A 75 -8.50 -26.33 -2.66
C ALA A 75 -9.14 -27.07 -3.86
N GLN A 76 -8.45 -27.16 -4.99
CA GLN A 76 -8.91 -27.78 -6.25
C GLN A 76 -10.35 -27.42 -6.66
N PRO A 77 -10.76 -26.14 -6.61
CA PRO A 77 -12.11 -25.73 -6.99
C PRO A 77 -12.29 -25.85 -8.51
N THR A 78 -13.51 -26.19 -8.93
CA THR A 78 -13.86 -26.35 -10.35
C THR A 78 -15.03 -25.47 -10.76
N GLY A 79 -15.09 -25.14 -12.05
CA GLY A 79 -16.22 -24.44 -12.65
C GLY A 79 -16.08 -22.92 -12.73
N PRO A 80 -17.12 -22.21 -13.20
CA PRO A 80 -17.04 -20.79 -13.58
C PRO A 80 -16.64 -19.85 -12.45
N ALA A 81 -17.01 -20.16 -11.20
CA ALA A 81 -16.69 -19.34 -10.03
C ALA A 81 -15.18 -19.32 -9.75
N PHE A 82 -14.49 -20.45 -9.93
CA PHE A 82 -13.04 -20.51 -9.77
C PHE A 82 -12.33 -19.65 -10.82
N THR A 83 -12.73 -19.76 -12.08
CA THR A 83 -12.19 -18.94 -13.18
C THR A 83 -12.34 -17.44 -12.87
N ALA A 84 -13.50 -17.02 -12.38
CA ALA A 84 -13.77 -15.63 -12.02
C ALA A 84 -12.89 -15.14 -10.86
N LEU A 85 -12.73 -15.95 -9.80
CA LEU A 85 -11.87 -15.61 -8.65
C LEU A 85 -10.40 -15.49 -9.04
N ASN A 86 -9.92 -16.38 -9.91
CA ASN A 86 -8.52 -16.38 -10.36
C ASN A 86 -8.23 -15.15 -11.25
N GLN A 87 -9.14 -14.83 -12.16
CA GLN A 87 -9.06 -13.61 -12.99
C GLN A 87 -9.08 -12.33 -12.14
N LEU A 88 -9.99 -12.22 -11.18
CA LEU A 88 -10.08 -11.05 -10.29
C LEU A 88 -8.78 -10.87 -9.49
N SER A 89 -8.24 -11.95 -8.93
CA SER A 89 -7.01 -11.93 -8.15
C SER A 89 -5.80 -11.47 -9.00
N ALA A 90 -5.68 -11.95 -10.23
CA ALA A 90 -4.65 -11.52 -11.17
C ALA A 90 -4.81 -10.04 -11.57
N MET A 91 -6.04 -9.55 -11.74
CA MET A 91 -6.30 -8.13 -12.04
C MET A 91 -5.92 -7.21 -10.87
N LEU A 92 -6.21 -7.62 -9.63
CA LEU A 92 -5.87 -6.85 -8.44
C LEU A 92 -4.34 -6.73 -8.26
N LEU A 93 -3.60 -7.79 -8.59
CA LEU A 93 -2.13 -7.82 -8.53
C LEU A 93 -1.45 -6.95 -9.59
N LYS A 94 -2.02 -6.86 -10.79
CA LYS A 94 -1.44 -6.10 -11.91
C LYS A 94 -1.87 -4.63 -11.95
N ARG A 95 -2.54 -4.13 -10.91
CA ARG A 95 -3.05 -2.76 -10.93
C ARG A 95 -1.91 -1.78 -10.71
N ASP A 96 -1.51 -1.07 -11.77
CA ASP A 96 -0.57 0.04 -11.67
C ASP A 96 -1.18 1.18 -10.82
N PHE A 97 -0.39 1.74 -9.89
CA PHE A 97 -0.78 2.78 -8.92
C PHE A 97 -0.03 4.12 -9.11
#